data_AF-A0A166KDI1-F1
#
_entry.id   AF-A0A166KDI1-F1
#
_cell.length_a   1.000
_cell.length_b   1.000
_cell.length_c   1.000
_cell.angle_alpha   90.00
_cell.angle_beta   90.00
_cell.angle_gamma   90.00
#
_symmetry.space_group_name_H-M   'P 1'
#
loop_
_entity.id
_entity.type
_entity.pdbx_description
1 polymer ?
#
loop_
_entity_poly.entity_id
_entity_poly.type
_entity_poly.pdbx_seq_one_letter_code
_entity_poly.pdbx_strand_id
1 'polypeptide(L)'
;MASGQNSVPRSPIGEPPPIIRGKPGEPDSIEAHRTRELKWMSLISQVPASQARKNKKIKKLIMEGVPSSVRYLVWAHLTDSKARGMPGIYVQLGKRERVQAFQAIERDAQKCYPDQPQLQTSQGTLVALLQSYLTMVPDIHYETAGLAYIAGRLLILAPDEDAFWIFTSLMDLYLRPWFSVNTSQMEVDGSLFSKALEANDPPVSKKLYVDLGISQTAVCRPWLSSLFAESLPVEYLHRIWDIFLYEGVPFLFRIGMAIVHCCRHYMLSSTSEAAALEVLVHPPAACLPPNPEVFITLANSFKLKDDDVRKQRIKMEAQVKRQTQIRTVSTPGAPISLPKA
;
A
#
# COMPACT_ATOMS: atom_id res chain seq x y z
N MET A 1 -22.05 2.04 -74.94
CA MET A 1 -21.42 2.78 -73.83
C MET A 1 -22.33 3.94 -73.47
N ALA A 2 -23.13 3.81 -72.41
CA ALA A 2 -23.91 4.91 -71.84
C ALA A 2 -24.19 4.57 -70.37
N SER A 3 -23.64 5.39 -69.49
CA SER A 3 -23.67 5.34 -68.04
C SER A 3 -25.00 5.83 -67.49
N GLY A 4 -25.76 4.95 -66.81
CA GLY A 4 -26.92 5.31 -66.01
C GLY A 4 -26.53 5.47 -64.54
N GLN A 5 -26.58 6.71 -64.03
CA GLN A 5 -26.42 7.02 -62.62
C GLN A 5 -27.72 6.68 -61.85
N ASN A 6 -27.64 5.75 -60.90
CA ASN A 6 -28.66 5.60 -59.85
C ASN A 6 -28.21 6.37 -58.61
N SER A 7 -28.89 7.49 -58.33
CA SER A 7 -28.70 8.28 -57.10
C SER A 7 -29.42 7.61 -55.93
N VAL A 8 -28.66 7.20 -54.91
CA VAL A 8 -29.19 6.78 -53.60
C VAL A 8 -29.53 8.03 -52.78
N PRO A 9 -30.66 8.11 -52.05
CA PRO A 9 -30.96 9.26 -51.19
C PRO A 9 -30.03 9.26 -49.98
N ARG A 10 -29.36 10.38 -49.71
CA ARG A 10 -28.60 10.57 -48.46
C ARG A 10 -29.58 10.72 -47.30
N SER A 11 -29.50 9.81 -46.33
CA SER A 11 -30.14 9.99 -45.02
C SER A 11 -29.62 11.25 -44.33
N PRO A 12 -30.45 11.98 -43.57
CA PRO A 12 -29.99 13.14 -42.83
C PRO A 12 -28.98 12.68 -41.77
N ILE A 13 -27.83 13.33 -41.72
CA ILE A 13 -26.87 13.19 -40.62
C ILE A 13 -27.60 13.67 -39.37
N GLY A 14 -27.95 12.74 -38.48
CA GLY A 14 -28.52 13.09 -37.17
C GLY A 14 -27.54 13.95 -36.41
N GLU A 15 -28.04 15.06 -35.84
CA GLU A 15 -27.25 15.93 -34.97
C GLU A 15 -26.58 15.10 -33.85
N PRO A 16 -25.31 15.40 -33.49
CA PRO A 16 -24.69 14.75 -32.36
C PRO A 16 -25.52 15.06 -31.09
N PRO A 17 -25.70 14.08 -30.19
CA PRO A 17 -26.46 14.28 -28.97
C PRO A 17 -25.87 15.47 -28.18
N PRO A 18 -26.71 16.31 -27.56
CA PRO A 18 -26.23 17.46 -26.82
C PRO A 18 -25.27 16.99 -25.72
N ILE A 19 -24.09 17.63 -25.67
CA ILE A 19 -23.16 17.47 -24.56
C ILE A 19 -23.90 17.93 -23.31
N ILE A 20 -24.28 16.98 -22.46
CA ILE A 20 -24.86 17.27 -21.14
C ILE A 20 -23.76 17.97 -20.33
N ARG A 21 -23.70 19.30 -20.40
CA ARG A 21 -22.94 20.10 -19.44
C ARG A 21 -23.66 19.93 -18.11
N GLY A 22 -23.04 19.18 -17.19
CA GLY A 22 -23.49 19.10 -15.80
C GLY A 22 -23.77 20.49 -15.24
N LYS A 23 -24.83 20.63 -14.45
CA LYS A 23 -25.25 21.93 -13.92
C LYS A 23 -24.13 22.53 -13.06
N PRO A 24 -23.91 23.87 -13.11
CA PRO A 24 -22.95 24.52 -12.23
C PRO A 24 -23.31 24.25 -10.77
N GLY A 25 -22.40 23.63 -10.01
CA GLY A 25 -22.57 23.35 -8.59
C GLY A 25 -22.80 21.87 -8.21
N GLU A 26 -22.87 20.95 -9.17
CA GLU A 26 -22.87 19.52 -8.84
C GLU A 26 -21.46 19.06 -8.39
N PRO A 27 -21.33 18.27 -7.30
CA PRO A 27 -20.04 17.82 -6.76
C PRO A 27 -19.22 16.97 -7.74
N ASP A 28 -19.89 16.33 -8.70
CA ASP A 28 -19.29 15.51 -9.75
C ASP A 28 -19.15 16.24 -11.09
N SER A 29 -19.43 17.56 -11.13
CA SER A 29 -19.20 18.36 -12.34
C SER A 29 -17.70 18.46 -12.67
N ILE A 30 -17.40 18.58 -13.97
CA ILE A 30 -16.03 18.82 -14.47
C ILE A 30 -15.41 20.05 -13.81
N GLU A 31 -16.22 21.10 -13.57
CA GLU A 31 -15.78 22.33 -12.90
C GLU A 31 -15.41 22.10 -11.43
N ALA A 32 -16.21 21.31 -10.70
CA ALA A 32 -15.90 20.93 -9.33
C ALA A 32 -14.62 20.07 -9.25
N HIS A 33 -14.41 19.18 -10.22
CA HIS A 33 -13.16 18.42 -10.34
C HIS A 33 -11.95 19.33 -10.57
N ARG A 34 -12.02 20.23 -11.56
CA ARG A 34 -10.95 21.19 -11.89
C ARG A 34 -10.65 22.12 -10.72
N THR A 35 -11.67 22.58 -10.01
CA THR A 35 -11.51 23.41 -8.81
C THR A 35 -10.76 22.66 -7.71
N ARG A 36 -11.04 21.36 -7.50
CA ARG A 36 -10.31 20.52 -6.54
C ARG A 36 -8.85 20.33 -6.93
N GLU A 37 -8.57 20.07 -8.21
CA GLU A 37 -7.19 19.97 -8.72
C GLU A 37 -6.40 21.26 -8.49
N LEU A 38 -6.97 22.41 -8.84
CA LEU A 38 -6.30 23.71 -8.66
C LEU A 38 -6.02 24.02 -7.19
N LYS A 39 -6.95 23.67 -6.29
CA LYS A 39 -6.72 23.78 -4.83
C LYS A 39 -5.53 22.94 -4.38
N TRP A 40 -5.42 21.70 -4.87
CA TRP A 40 -4.30 20.82 -4.58
C TRP A 40 -2.98 21.40 -5.09
N MET A 41 -2.93 21.78 -6.37
CA MET A 41 -1.72 22.35 -7.01
C MET A 41 -1.27 23.65 -6.33
N SER A 42 -2.21 24.51 -5.93
CA SER A 42 -1.90 25.72 -5.17
C SER A 42 -1.37 25.41 -3.77
N LEU A 43 -1.88 24.38 -3.11
CA LEU A 43 -1.47 24.07 -1.74
C LEU A 43 -0.09 23.42 -1.69
N ILE A 44 0.19 22.45 -2.58
CA ILE A 44 1.49 21.76 -2.63
C ILE A 44 2.64 22.68 -3.09
N SER A 45 2.33 23.79 -3.77
CA SER A 45 3.34 24.79 -4.15
C SER A 45 3.64 25.80 -3.04
N GLN A 46 2.69 26.05 -2.13
CA GLN A 46 2.86 26.99 -1.02
C GLN A 46 3.42 26.35 0.25
N VAL A 47 3.06 25.09 0.52
CA VAL A 47 3.49 24.37 1.71
C VAL A 47 4.74 23.57 1.35
N PRO A 48 5.88 23.73 2.05
CA PRO A 48 7.03 22.86 1.83
C PRO A 48 6.70 21.39 2.19
N ALA A 49 7.20 20.45 1.40
CA ALA A 49 6.96 19.01 1.59
C ALA A 49 7.35 18.52 3.01
N SER A 50 8.46 19.03 3.55
CA SER A 50 8.91 18.74 4.92
C SER A 50 7.91 19.12 6.03
N GLN A 51 6.99 20.05 5.75
CA GLN A 51 5.93 20.49 6.66
C GLN A 51 4.57 19.88 6.34
N ALA A 52 4.45 19.13 5.24
CA ALA A 52 3.16 18.73 4.68
C ALA A 52 2.32 17.89 5.66
N ARG A 53 2.94 16.89 6.31
CA ARG A 53 2.29 15.97 7.27
C ARG A 53 1.82 16.63 8.57
N LYS A 54 2.19 17.89 8.82
CA LYS A 54 1.74 18.67 9.99
C LYS A 54 0.74 19.77 9.60
N ASN A 55 0.50 19.97 8.31
CA ASN A 55 -0.31 21.07 7.82
C ASN A 55 -1.80 20.73 7.85
N LYS A 56 -2.58 21.50 8.65
CA LYS A 56 -4.03 21.31 8.81
C LYS A 56 -4.82 21.50 7.51
N LYS A 57 -4.36 22.36 6.59
CA LYS A 57 -5.04 22.55 5.29
C LYS A 57 -4.85 21.34 4.39
N ILE A 58 -3.66 20.74 4.41
CA ILE A 58 -3.40 19.47 3.71
C ILE A 58 -4.27 18.38 4.29
N LYS A 59 -4.33 18.23 5.63
CA LYS A 59 -5.23 17.26 6.28
C LYS A 59 -6.67 17.42 5.79
N LYS A 60 -7.18 18.65 5.77
CA LYS A 60 -8.53 18.94 5.33
C LYS A 60 -8.77 18.48 3.88
N LEU A 61 -7.89 18.83 2.96
CA LEU A 61 -8.05 18.40 1.56
C LEU A 61 -7.91 16.89 1.37
N ILE A 62 -7.06 16.21 2.15
CA ILE A 62 -6.97 14.73 2.13
C ILE A 62 -8.30 14.10 2.53
N MET A 63 -8.98 14.66 3.54
CA MET A 63 -10.29 14.18 3.97
C MET A 63 -11.39 14.48 2.95
N GLU A 64 -11.25 15.54 2.15
CA GLU A 64 -12.16 15.86 1.04
C GLU A 64 -11.90 15.02 -0.23
N GLY A 65 -10.78 14.29 -0.26
CA GLY A 65 -10.39 13.41 -1.36
C GLY A 65 -9.37 14.04 -2.32
N VAL A 66 -8.47 13.18 -2.83
CA VAL A 66 -7.45 13.56 -3.80
C VAL A 66 -7.91 13.18 -5.21
N PRO A 67 -7.99 14.12 -6.17
CA PRO A 67 -8.30 13.79 -7.56
C PRO A 67 -7.22 12.89 -8.18
N SER A 68 -7.63 11.95 -9.03
CA SER A 68 -6.71 10.95 -9.61
C SER A 68 -5.58 11.57 -10.44
N SER A 69 -5.85 12.66 -11.14
CA SER A 69 -4.91 13.41 -11.98
C SER A 69 -3.73 14.01 -11.22
N VAL A 70 -3.90 14.35 -9.95
CA VAL A 70 -2.86 14.99 -9.11
C VAL A 70 -2.36 14.05 -8.01
N ARG A 71 -2.89 12.82 -7.92
CA ARG A 71 -2.64 11.92 -6.79
C ARG A 71 -1.17 11.60 -6.60
N TYR A 72 -0.45 11.27 -7.66
CA TYR A 72 0.98 10.99 -7.55
C TYR A 72 1.79 12.22 -7.09
N LEU A 73 1.39 13.43 -7.49
CA LEU A 73 2.03 14.67 -7.03
C LEU A 73 1.81 14.89 -5.54
N VAL A 74 0.61 14.60 -5.04
CA VAL A 74 0.30 14.67 -3.61
C VAL A 74 1.10 13.63 -2.85
N TRP A 75 1.20 12.39 -3.34
CA TRP A 75 2.01 11.34 -2.72
C TRP A 75 3.50 11.68 -2.71
N ALA A 76 4.04 12.16 -3.83
CA ALA A 76 5.41 12.68 -3.92
C ALA A 76 5.66 13.79 -2.89
N HIS A 77 4.71 14.70 -2.74
CA HIS A 77 4.79 15.79 -1.78
C HIS A 77 4.75 15.30 -0.32
N LEU A 78 3.85 14.38 0.03
CA LEU A 78 3.73 13.85 1.39
C LEU A 78 4.93 12.99 1.82
N THR A 79 5.57 12.34 0.85
CA THR A 79 6.77 11.53 1.06
C THR A 79 8.08 12.31 0.92
N ASP A 80 8.00 13.59 0.54
CA ASP A 80 9.16 14.44 0.21
C ASP A 80 10.12 13.77 -0.80
N SER A 81 9.57 13.02 -1.77
CA SER A 81 10.37 12.22 -2.70
C SER A 81 11.25 13.06 -3.61
N LYS A 82 10.79 14.25 -4.00
CA LYS A 82 11.57 15.16 -4.86
C LYS A 82 12.86 15.65 -4.20
N ALA A 83 12.89 15.80 -2.88
CA ALA A 83 14.11 16.17 -2.16
C ALA A 83 15.18 15.06 -2.19
N ARG A 84 14.77 13.81 -2.46
CA ARG A 84 15.65 12.66 -2.62
C ARG A 84 15.98 12.35 -4.08
N GLY A 85 15.23 12.93 -5.00
CA GLY A 85 15.39 12.73 -6.43
C GLY A 85 16.78 13.15 -6.90
N MET A 86 17.55 12.18 -7.37
CA MET A 86 18.85 12.41 -8.00
C MET A 86 18.74 12.06 -9.49
N PRO A 87 18.71 13.06 -10.39
CA PRO A 87 18.54 12.83 -11.82
C PRO A 87 19.53 11.79 -12.36
N GLY A 88 19.02 10.80 -13.08
CA GLY A 88 19.81 9.78 -13.75
C GLY A 88 20.26 8.59 -12.89
N ILE A 89 20.11 8.64 -11.56
CA ILE A 89 20.45 7.50 -10.69
C ILE A 89 19.57 6.30 -10.98
N TYR A 90 18.25 6.49 -11.15
CA TYR A 90 17.33 5.40 -11.49
C TYR A 90 17.77 4.68 -12.78
N VAL A 91 18.09 5.45 -13.83
CA VAL A 91 18.58 4.91 -15.11
C VAL A 91 19.92 4.18 -14.95
N GLN A 92 20.82 4.66 -14.10
CA GLN A 92 22.10 4.00 -13.84
C GLN A 92 21.93 2.69 -13.06
N LEU A 93 21.02 2.66 -12.08
CA LEU A 93 20.70 1.46 -11.32
C LEU A 93 20.07 0.38 -12.21
N GLY A 94 19.18 0.75 -13.13
CA GLY A 94 18.57 -0.18 -14.08
C GLY A 94 19.55 -0.84 -15.06
N LYS A 95 20.78 -0.32 -15.18
CA LYS A 95 21.86 -0.91 -15.99
C LYS A 95 22.75 -1.90 -15.22
N ARG A 96 22.54 -2.03 -13.91
CA ARG A 96 23.34 -2.93 -13.07
C ARG A 96 22.94 -4.39 -13.31
N GLU A 97 23.75 -5.29 -12.78
CA GLU A 97 23.47 -6.72 -12.84
C GLU A 97 22.16 -7.06 -12.12
N ARG A 98 21.50 -8.12 -12.59
CA ARG A 98 20.25 -8.59 -12.01
C ARG A 98 20.46 -8.98 -10.55
N VAL A 99 19.58 -8.48 -9.68
CA VAL A 99 19.54 -8.86 -8.27
C VAL A 99 19.12 -10.32 -8.09
N GLN A 100 19.47 -10.92 -6.95
CA GLN A 100 19.12 -12.32 -6.65
C GLN A 100 17.61 -12.58 -6.72
N ALA A 101 16.79 -11.58 -6.37
CA ALA A 101 15.34 -11.64 -6.41
C ALA A 101 14.71 -11.53 -7.82
N PHE A 102 15.50 -11.38 -8.89
CA PHE A 102 15.00 -11.08 -10.24
C PHE A 102 13.87 -12.02 -10.71
N GLN A 103 14.07 -13.34 -10.58
CA GLN A 103 13.04 -14.31 -11.00
C GLN A 103 11.76 -14.23 -10.16
N ALA A 104 11.87 -13.87 -8.88
CA ALA A 104 10.70 -13.68 -8.02
C ALA A 104 9.94 -12.42 -8.43
N ILE A 105 10.67 -11.33 -8.71
CA ILE A 105 10.10 -10.07 -9.21
C ILE A 105 9.33 -10.30 -10.52
N GLU A 106 9.89 -11.04 -11.49
CA GLU A 106 9.21 -11.34 -12.76
C GLU A 106 7.90 -12.12 -12.56
N ARG A 107 7.92 -13.15 -11.70
CA ARG A 107 6.71 -13.93 -11.39
C ARG A 107 5.65 -13.06 -10.73
N ASP A 108 6.04 -12.23 -9.77
CA ASP A 108 5.11 -11.36 -9.05
C ASP A 108 4.58 -10.24 -9.95
N ALA A 109 5.36 -9.75 -10.91
CA ALA A 109 4.88 -8.80 -11.91
C ALA A 109 3.69 -9.37 -12.71
N GLN A 110 3.79 -10.63 -13.12
CA GLN A 110 2.72 -11.34 -13.83
C GLN A 110 1.52 -11.63 -12.94
N LYS A 111 1.77 -12.09 -11.71
CA LYS A 111 0.72 -12.46 -10.75
C LYS A 111 -0.08 -11.24 -10.28
N CYS A 112 0.60 -10.16 -9.89
CA CYS A 112 -0.03 -9.01 -9.24
C CYS A 112 -0.76 -8.08 -10.22
N TYR A 113 -0.35 -8.09 -11.49
CA TYR A 113 -0.85 -7.17 -12.51
C TYR A 113 -1.18 -7.86 -13.84
N PRO A 114 -2.08 -8.86 -13.85
CA PRO A 114 -2.41 -9.65 -15.05
C PRO A 114 -3.00 -8.80 -16.19
N ASP A 115 -3.61 -7.65 -15.88
CA ASP A 115 -4.24 -6.76 -16.86
C ASP A 115 -3.35 -5.58 -17.29
N GLN A 116 -2.06 -5.56 -16.91
CA GLN A 116 -1.11 -4.48 -17.25
C GLN A 116 0.13 -5.02 -17.98
N PRO A 117 0.04 -5.31 -19.29
CA PRO A 117 1.12 -5.93 -20.06
C PRO A 117 2.47 -5.21 -19.95
N GLN A 118 2.46 -3.87 -19.84
CA GLN A 118 3.66 -3.05 -19.71
C GLN A 118 4.45 -3.31 -18.42
N LEU A 119 3.79 -3.82 -17.36
CA LEU A 119 4.43 -4.13 -16.08
C LEU A 119 4.99 -5.56 -16.02
N GLN A 120 4.45 -6.49 -16.82
CA GLN A 120 4.69 -7.94 -16.69
C GLN A 120 6.00 -8.43 -17.29
N THR A 121 6.56 -7.69 -18.25
CA THR A 121 7.71 -8.18 -19.01
C THR A 121 9.00 -8.12 -18.17
N SER A 122 9.97 -8.98 -18.50
CA SER A 122 11.33 -8.97 -17.91
C SER A 122 12.06 -7.63 -18.02
N GLN A 123 11.65 -6.81 -18.98
CA GLN A 123 12.16 -5.46 -19.25
C GLN A 123 11.12 -4.38 -18.90
N GLY A 124 10.06 -4.77 -18.18
CA GLY A 124 8.95 -3.92 -17.80
C GLY A 124 9.33 -2.96 -16.68
N THR A 125 8.55 -1.90 -16.54
CA THR A 125 8.88 -0.80 -15.62
C THR A 125 8.83 -1.23 -14.14
N LEU A 126 7.96 -2.19 -13.79
CA LEU A 126 7.90 -2.79 -12.45
C LEU A 126 9.19 -3.55 -12.12
N VAL A 127 9.62 -4.40 -13.04
CA VAL A 127 10.84 -5.20 -12.91
C VAL A 127 12.07 -4.29 -12.80
N ALA A 128 12.13 -3.22 -13.61
CA ALA A 128 13.19 -2.21 -13.56
C ALA A 128 13.20 -1.43 -12.24
N LEU A 129 12.05 -0.99 -11.73
CA LEU A 129 11.92 -0.26 -10.48
C LEU A 129 12.40 -1.10 -9.30
N LEU A 130 11.89 -2.33 -9.15
CA LEU A 130 12.25 -3.20 -8.03
C LEU A 130 13.71 -3.65 -8.08
N GLN A 131 14.25 -3.98 -9.25
CA GLN A 131 15.68 -4.26 -9.40
C GLN A 131 16.51 -3.06 -8.96
N SER A 132 16.21 -1.88 -9.50
CA SER A 132 16.96 -0.66 -9.17
C SER A 132 16.96 -0.38 -7.68
N TYR A 133 15.80 -0.57 -7.03
CA TYR A 133 15.69 -0.37 -5.59
C TYR A 133 16.50 -1.40 -4.78
N LEU A 134 16.40 -2.70 -5.12
CA LEU A 134 17.14 -3.75 -4.42
C LEU A 134 18.65 -3.68 -4.69
N THR A 135 19.08 -3.16 -5.84
CA THR A 135 20.49 -2.84 -6.10
C THR A 135 20.97 -1.68 -5.22
N MET A 136 20.14 -0.65 -5.05
CA MET A 136 20.44 0.49 -4.17
C MET A 136 20.42 0.11 -2.69
N VAL A 137 19.61 -0.88 -2.32
CA VAL A 137 19.34 -1.26 -0.94
C VAL A 137 19.39 -2.79 -0.78
N PRO A 138 20.59 -3.39 -0.66
CA PRO A 138 20.75 -4.84 -0.68
C PRO A 138 20.23 -5.56 0.57
N ASP A 139 20.02 -4.84 1.69
CA ASP A 139 19.57 -5.43 2.97
C ASP A 139 18.08 -5.84 2.96
N ILE A 140 17.34 -5.49 1.91
CA ILE A 140 15.90 -5.75 1.78
C ILE A 140 15.66 -7.16 1.24
N HIS A 141 14.85 -7.92 1.96
CA HIS A 141 14.46 -9.28 1.63
C HIS A 141 13.19 -9.27 0.80
N TYR A 142 13.32 -9.62 -0.48
CA TYR A 142 12.20 -9.81 -1.38
C TYR A 142 11.61 -11.22 -1.18
N GLU A 143 10.80 -11.39 -0.14
CA GLU A 143 10.17 -12.69 0.19
C GLU A 143 8.72 -12.79 -0.26
N THR A 144 8.04 -11.66 -0.44
CA THR A 144 6.61 -11.61 -0.75
C THR A 144 6.33 -10.64 -1.88
N ALA A 145 5.22 -10.87 -2.58
CA ALA A 145 4.76 -10.02 -3.68
C ALA A 145 4.33 -8.61 -3.25
N GLY A 146 4.36 -8.29 -1.95
CA GLY A 146 3.94 -7.00 -1.40
C GLY A 146 4.63 -5.81 -2.06
N LEU A 147 5.94 -5.89 -2.29
CA LEU A 147 6.68 -4.82 -2.97
C LEU A 147 6.27 -4.67 -4.45
N ALA A 148 5.96 -5.76 -5.15
CA ALA A 148 5.43 -5.70 -6.51
C ALA A 148 4.08 -5.01 -6.54
N TYR A 149 3.16 -5.34 -5.62
CA TYR A 149 1.89 -4.62 -5.51
C TYR A 149 2.10 -3.12 -5.27
N ILE A 150 3.00 -2.72 -4.36
CA ILE A 150 3.21 -1.30 -4.08
C ILE A 150 3.82 -0.59 -5.30
N ALA A 151 4.89 -1.15 -5.88
CA ALA A 151 5.60 -0.56 -7.02
C ALA A 151 4.69 -0.43 -8.26
N GLY A 152 3.97 -1.50 -8.61
CA GLY A 152 3.08 -1.48 -9.77
C GLY A 152 1.96 -0.44 -9.63
N ARG A 153 1.44 -0.23 -8.42
CA ARG A 153 0.38 0.77 -8.19
C ARG A 153 0.90 2.19 -8.40
N LEU A 154 2.13 2.47 -7.99
CA LEU A 154 2.79 3.76 -8.24
C LEU A 154 3.02 3.96 -9.74
N LEU A 155 3.50 2.95 -10.46
CA LEU A 155 3.79 3.01 -11.91
C LEU A 155 2.53 3.21 -12.76
N ILE A 156 1.35 2.80 -12.29
CA ILE A 156 0.09 3.07 -12.99
C ILE A 156 -0.32 4.55 -12.88
N LEU A 157 0.15 5.27 -11.86
CA LEU A 157 -0.29 6.64 -11.56
C LEU A 157 0.77 7.71 -11.84
N ALA A 158 2.04 7.33 -11.89
CA ALA A 158 3.16 8.25 -11.94
C ALA A 158 4.12 7.88 -13.07
N PRO A 159 4.86 8.85 -13.64
CA PRO A 159 6.04 8.57 -14.46
C PRO A 159 7.04 7.69 -13.70
N ASP A 160 7.77 6.83 -14.42
CA ASP A 160 8.67 5.83 -13.82
C ASP A 160 9.66 6.40 -12.78
N GLU A 161 10.30 7.53 -13.08
CA GLU A 161 11.27 8.13 -12.17
C GLU A 161 10.60 8.70 -10.91
N ASP A 162 9.43 9.34 -11.04
CA ASP A 162 8.65 9.78 -9.88
C ASP A 162 8.18 8.58 -9.05
N ALA A 163 7.70 7.50 -9.70
CA ALA A 163 7.30 6.27 -9.03
C ALA A 163 8.45 5.65 -8.23
N PHE A 164 9.65 5.58 -8.81
CA PHE A 164 10.85 5.07 -8.15
C PHE A 164 11.22 5.89 -6.90
N TRP A 165 11.19 7.22 -6.98
CA TRP A 165 11.52 8.06 -5.83
C TRP A 165 10.42 8.07 -4.76
N ILE A 166 9.15 8.02 -5.14
CA ILE A 166 8.03 7.84 -4.19
C ILE A 166 8.18 6.50 -3.47
N PHE A 167 8.45 5.42 -4.20
CA PHE A 167 8.67 4.09 -3.64
C PHE A 167 9.86 4.08 -2.67
N THR A 168 10.99 4.68 -3.07
CA THR A 168 12.19 4.80 -2.23
C THR A 168 11.89 5.55 -0.94
N SER A 169 11.18 6.69 -1.01
CA SER A 169 10.76 7.43 0.18
C SER A 169 9.81 6.62 1.07
N LEU A 170 8.83 5.92 0.48
CA LEU A 170 7.91 5.06 1.22
C LEU A 170 8.66 3.99 2.00
N MET A 171 9.63 3.34 1.35
CA MET A 171 10.47 2.33 1.98
C MET A 171 11.23 2.89 3.18
N ASP A 172 11.87 4.04 3.03
CA ASP A 172 12.65 4.66 4.11
C ASP A 172 11.78 5.21 5.25
N LEU A 173 10.61 5.74 4.93
CA LEU A 173 9.71 6.32 5.94
C LEU A 173 8.97 5.25 6.74
N TYR A 174 8.59 4.13 6.12
CA TYR A 174 7.62 3.21 6.71
C TYR A 174 7.94 1.72 6.51
N LEU A 175 8.34 1.30 5.32
CA LEU A 175 8.22 -0.12 4.95
C LEU A 175 9.48 -0.95 5.22
N ARG A 176 10.67 -0.37 5.08
CA ARG A 176 11.97 -1.07 5.22
C ARG A 176 12.04 -2.00 6.44
N PRO A 177 11.58 -1.60 7.65
CA PRO A 177 11.58 -2.50 8.80
C PRO A 177 10.80 -3.81 8.63
N TRP A 178 9.76 -3.85 7.78
CA TRP A 178 8.96 -5.06 7.51
C TRP A 178 9.61 -6.02 6.51
N PHE A 179 10.61 -5.56 5.78
CA PHE A 179 11.36 -6.34 4.78
C PHE A 179 12.83 -6.54 5.15
N SER A 180 13.21 -6.19 6.38
CA SER A 180 14.54 -6.45 6.91
C SER A 180 14.71 -7.95 7.22
N VAL A 181 15.95 -8.45 7.16
CA VAL A 181 16.33 -9.79 7.67
C VAL A 181 15.77 -10.02 9.07
N ASN A 182 15.78 -8.96 9.88
CA ASN A 182 15.27 -8.99 11.23
C ASN A 182 13.75 -8.79 11.22
N THR A 183 13.00 -9.89 11.32
CA THR A 183 11.52 -9.91 11.31
C THR A 183 10.88 -9.30 12.55
N SER A 184 11.66 -8.86 13.54
CA SER A 184 11.16 -8.31 14.81
C SER A 184 10.14 -7.19 14.63
N GLN A 185 10.25 -6.33 13.62
CA GLN A 185 9.27 -5.26 13.44
C GLN A 185 7.88 -5.80 13.10
N MET A 186 7.81 -6.79 12.20
CA MET A 186 6.53 -7.41 11.82
C MET A 186 5.91 -8.16 13.00
N GLU A 187 6.72 -8.79 13.84
CA GLU A 187 6.27 -9.44 15.07
C GLU A 187 5.72 -8.42 16.08
N VAL A 188 6.43 -7.32 16.30
CA VAL A 188 5.97 -6.21 17.16
C VAL A 188 4.65 -5.65 16.66
N ASP A 189 4.55 -5.34 15.36
CA ASP A 189 3.34 -4.77 14.78
C ASP A 189 2.18 -5.76 14.77
N GLY A 190 2.44 -7.06 14.56
CA GLY A 190 1.45 -8.12 14.75
C GLY A 190 0.92 -8.21 16.18
N SER A 191 1.81 -8.14 17.17
CA SER A 191 1.44 -8.09 18.59
C SER A 191 0.62 -6.86 18.96
N LEU A 192 0.97 -5.68 18.41
CA LEU A 192 0.19 -4.45 18.61
C LEU A 192 -1.22 -4.59 18.03
N PHE A 193 -1.32 -5.10 16.80
CA PHE A 193 -2.60 -5.32 16.15
C PHE A 193 -3.46 -6.33 16.92
N SER A 194 -2.87 -7.45 17.35
CA SER A 194 -3.58 -8.48 18.13
C SER A 194 -4.17 -7.92 19.43
N LYS A 195 -3.42 -7.08 20.17
CA LYS A 195 -3.94 -6.41 21.37
C LYS A 195 -5.04 -5.40 21.06
N ALA A 196 -4.89 -4.66 19.97
CA ALA A 196 -5.93 -3.73 19.52
C ALA A 196 -7.21 -4.47 19.14
N LEU A 197 -7.08 -5.62 18.45
CA LEU A 197 -8.21 -6.47 18.10
C LEU A 197 -8.87 -7.07 19.34
N GLU A 198 -8.09 -7.58 20.30
CA GLU A 198 -8.63 -8.09 21.57
C GLU A 198 -9.43 -7.03 22.33
N ALA A 199 -8.97 -5.77 22.34
CA ALA A 199 -9.67 -4.68 23.00
C ALA A 199 -10.96 -4.23 22.30
N ASN A 200 -11.08 -4.44 20.98
CA ASN A 200 -12.23 -3.98 20.18
C ASN A 200 -13.23 -5.12 19.84
N ASP A 201 -12.76 -6.36 19.65
CA ASP A 201 -13.58 -7.56 19.39
C ASP A 201 -12.92 -8.81 20.02
N PRO A 202 -13.06 -9.01 21.35
CA PRO A 202 -12.49 -10.16 22.04
C PRO A 202 -12.89 -11.52 21.46
N PRO A 203 -14.16 -11.76 21.05
CA PRO A 203 -14.57 -13.00 20.41
C PRO A 203 -13.77 -13.33 19.15
N VAL A 204 -13.59 -12.37 18.25
CA VAL A 204 -12.81 -12.60 17.01
C VAL A 204 -11.33 -12.78 17.32
N SER A 205 -10.78 -12.00 18.25
CA SER A 205 -9.39 -12.16 18.69
C SER A 205 -9.12 -13.56 19.22
N LYS A 206 -9.97 -14.05 20.13
CA LYS A 206 -9.88 -15.43 20.64
C LYS A 206 -9.98 -16.44 19.51
N LYS A 207 -10.95 -16.26 18.60
CA LYS A 207 -11.14 -17.17 17.48
C LYS A 207 -9.90 -17.30 16.60
N LEU A 208 -9.29 -16.17 16.22
CA LEU A 208 -8.11 -16.17 15.35
C LEU A 208 -6.86 -16.70 16.04
N TYR A 209 -6.55 -16.20 17.23
CA TYR A 209 -5.24 -16.43 17.86
C TYR A 209 -5.20 -17.62 18.82
N VAL A 210 -6.35 -17.98 19.42
CA VAL A 210 -6.43 -19.06 20.41
C VAL A 210 -7.07 -20.29 19.80
N ASP A 211 -8.27 -20.17 19.24
CA ASP A 211 -9.03 -21.33 18.76
C ASP A 211 -8.46 -21.88 17.44
N LEU A 212 -8.05 -21.00 16.52
CA LEU A 212 -7.40 -21.37 15.26
C LEU A 212 -5.87 -21.40 15.34
N GLY A 213 -5.26 -20.79 16.37
CA GLY A 213 -3.79 -20.79 16.53
C GLY A 213 -3.02 -19.98 15.48
N ILE A 214 -3.69 -19.09 14.73
CA ILE A 214 -3.05 -18.29 13.69
C ILE A 214 -2.01 -17.36 14.31
N SER A 215 -0.80 -17.33 13.77
CA SER A 215 0.21 -16.37 14.24
C SER A 215 -0.20 -14.92 13.92
N GLN A 216 0.10 -13.99 14.83
CA GLN A 216 -0.22 -12.57 14.66
C GLN A 216 0.42 -11.96 13.40
N THR A 217 1.63 -12.42 13.07
CA THR A 217 2.36 -12.05 11.87
C THR A 217 1.68 -12.56 10.59
N ALA A 218 1.09 -13.77 10.60
CA ALA A 218 0.38 -14.29 9.43
C ALA A 218 -0.85 -13.44 9.05
N VAL A 219 -1.53 -12.85 10.05
CA VAL A 219 -2.64 -11.92 9.82
C VAL A 219 -2.13 -10.58 9.26
N CYS A 220 -1.09 -9.99 9.86
CA CYS A 220 -0.67 -8.63 9.54
C CYS A 220 0.24 -8.53 8.31
N ARG A 221 1.05 -9.55 8.04
CA ARG A 221 2.10 -9.49 7.00
C ARG A 221 1.50 -9.20 5.61
N PRO A 222 0.48 -9.93 5.11
CA PRO A 222 -0.09 -9.66 3.78
C PRO A 222 -0.61 -8.22 3.65
N TRP A 223 -1.22 -7.69 4.71
CA TRP A 223 -1.77 -6.33 4.73
C TRP A 223 -0.67 -5.26 4.73
N LEU A 224 0.28 -5.35 5.66
CA LEU A 224 1.29 -4.30 5.85
C LEU A 224 2.34 -4.33 4.74
N SER A 225 2.77 -5.52 4.30
CA SER A 225 3.79 -5.66 3.25
C SER A 225 3.28 -5.25 1.87
N SER A 226 1.96 -5.32 1.62
CA SER A 226 1.36 -4.84 0.36
C SER A 226 0.70 -3.46 0.50
N LEU A 227 0.71 -2.84 1.69
CA LEU A 227 -0.11 -1.67 2.00
C LEU A 227 -1.58 -1.85 1.59
N PHE A 228 -2.12 -3.05 1.83
CA PHE A 228 -3.46 -3.52 1.46
C PHE A 228 -3.74 -3.57 -0.05
N ALA A 229 -2.73 -3.40 -0.91
CA ALA A 229 -2.90 -3.41 -2.36
C ALA A 229 -3.27 -4.79 -2.92
N GLU A 230 -2.97 -5.87 -2.19
CA GLU A 230 -3.43 -7.22 -2.50
C GLU A 230 -4.89 -7.46 -2.05
N SER A 231 -5.35 -6.75 -1.02
CA SER A 231 -6.59 -7.07 -0.32
C SER A 231 -7.79 -6.22 -0.69
N LEU A 232 -7.57 -4.97 -1.09
CA LEU A 232 -8.66 -4.02 -1.28
C LEU A 232 -8.78 -3.55 -2.73
N PRO A 233 -10.00 -3.30 -3.23
CA PRO A 233 -10.20 -2.69 -4.53
C PRO A 233 -9.50 -1.32 -4.62
N VAL A 234 -9.15 -0.94 -5.84
CA VAL A 234 -8.24 0.19 -6.10
C VAL A 234 -8.78 1.53 -5.57
N GLU A 235 -10.10 1.72 -5.55
CA GLU A 235 -10.79 2.91 -5.05
C GLU A 235 -10.61 3.08 -3.55
N TYR A 236 -10.64 1.98 -2.79
CA TYR A 236 -10.36 1.95 -1.36
C TYR A 236 -8.88 2.17 -1.13
N LEU A 237 -8.04 1.47 -1.89
CA LEU A 237 -6.59 1.55 -1.79
C LEU A 237 -6.09 3.00 -1.96
N HIS A 238 -6.54 3.71 -3.00
CA HIS A 238 -6.14 5.09 -3.25
C HIS A 238 -6.49 6.00 -2.08
N ARG A 239 -7.72 5.90 -1.56
CA ARG A 239 -8.16 6.70 -0.41
C ARG A 239 -7.41 6.36 0.87
N ILE A 240 -7.10 5.08 1.08
CA ILE A 240 -6.29 4.62 2.20
C ILE A 240 -4.87 5.20 2.11
N TRP A 241 -4.25 5.17 0.95
CA TRP A 241 -2.89 5.69 0.75
C TRP A 241 -2.83 7.22 0.90
N ASP A 242 -3.83 7.95 0.41
CA ASP A 242 -3.96 9.40 0.62
C ASP A 242 -3.90 9.76 2.11
N ILE A 243 -4.62 9.01 2.96
CA ILE A 243 -4.68 9.26 4.40
C ILE A 243 -3.46 8.70 5.12
N PHE A 244 -3.02 7.48 4.78
CA PHE A 244 -1.86 6.83 5.36
C PHE A 244 -0.59 7.68 5.22
N LEU A 245 -0.36 8.27 4.06
CA LEU A 245 0.81 9.12 3.83
C LEU A 245 0.83 10.37 4.72
N TYR A 246 -0.32 10.80 5.24
CA TYR A 246 -0.45 11.88 6.20
C TYR A 246 -0.45 11.39 7.66
N GLU A 247 -1.25 10.40 8.02
CA GLU A 247 -1.44 9.92 9.39
C GLU A 247 -0.38 8.91 9.85
N GLY A 248 0.21 8.17 8.92
CA GLY A 248 1.22 7.14 9.16
C GLY A 248 0.64 5.77 9.55
N VAL A 249 1.54 4.89 10.00
CA VAL A 249 1.26 3.45 10.22
C VAL A 249 0.09 3.15 11.16
N PRO A 250 -0.20 3.90 12.25
CA PRO A 250 -1.37 3.60 13.09
C PRO A 250 -2.70 3.55 12.32
N PHE A 251 -2.83 4.33 11.24
CA PHE A 251 -4.00 4.29 10.37
C PHE A 251 -4.16 2.93 9.67
N LEU A 252 -3.06 2.27 9.29
CA LEU A 252 -3.09 0.93 8.67
C LEU A 252 -3.65 -0.13 9.62
N PHE A 253 -3.40 -0.02 10.93
CA PHE A 253 -4.04 -0.92 11.91
C PHE A 253 -5.54 -0.70 12.01
N ARG A 254 -6.01 0.55 11.88
CA ARG A 254 -7.44 0.86 11.79
C ARG A 254 -8.08 0.24 10.54
N ILE A 255 -7.38 0.27 9.40
CA ILE A 255 -7.82 -0.43 8.18
C ILE A 255 -7.92 -1.94 8.40
N GLY A 256 -6.91 -2.57 8.99
CA GLY A 256 -6.96 -4.01 9.31
C GLY A 256 -8.14 -4.36 10.21
N MET A 257 -8.43 -3.56 11.25
CA MET A 257 -9.60 -3.77 12.11
C MET A 257 -10.92 -3.61 11.34
N ALA A 258 -11.00 -2.66 10.40
CA ALA A 258 -12.17 -2.49 9.56
C ALA A 258 -12.41 -3.72 8.67
N ILE A 259 -11.36 -4.31 8.07
CA ILE A 259 -11.47 -5.56 7.30
C ILE A 259 -11.98 -6.70 8.18
N VAL A 260 -11.38 -6.89 9.37
CA VAL A 260 -11.81 -7.93 10.32
C VAL A 260 -13.27 -7.75 10.71
N HIS A 261 -13.71 -6.51 10.96
CA HIS A 261 -15.09 -6.22 11.31
C HIS A 261 -16.06 -6.55 10.16
N CYS A 262 -15.72 -6.16 8.93
CA CYS A 262 -16.51 -6.48 7.74
C CYS A 262 -16.64 -8.00 7.54
N CYS A 263 -15.56 -8.73 7.83
CA CYS A 263 -15.49 -10.19 7.66
C CYS A 263 -15.85 -10.97 8.94
N ARG A 264 -16.37 -10.30 9.98
CA ARG A 264 -16.52 -10.87 11.32
C ARG A 264 -17.27 -12.21 11.34
N HIS A 265 -18.34 -12.32 10.57
CA HIS A 265 -19.14 -13.55 10.53
C HIS A 265 -18.32 -14.73 9.97
N TYR A 266 -17.53 -14.51 8.91
CA TYR A 266 -16.60 -15.51 8.37
C TYR A 266 -15.52 -15.89 9.39
N MET A 267 -14.99 -14.92 10.15
CA MET A 267 -13.99 -15.21 11.17
C MET A 267 -14.54 -16.15 12.24
N LEU A 268 -15.74 -15.87 12.74
CA LEU A 268 -16.38 -16.68 13.78
C LEU A 268 -16.78 -18.07 13.28
N SER A 269 -17.19 -18.20 12.02
CA SER A 269 -17.56 -19.49 11.42
C SER A 269 -16.38 -20.29 10.86
N SER A 270 -15.18 -19.70 10.76
CA SER A 270 -14.02 -20.35 10.17
C SER A 270 -13.58 -21.58 10.98
N THR A 271 -13.26 -22.67 10.29
CA THR A 271 -12.83 -23.93 10.89
C THR A 271 -11.36 -24.26 10.65
N SER A 272 -10.66 -23.46 9.82
CA SER A 272 -9.24 -23.63 9.53
C SER A 272 -8.51 -22.29 9.44
N GLU A 273 -7.21 -22.32 9.73
CA GLU A 273 -6.31 -21.17 9.59
C GLU A 273 -6.32 -20.63 8.16
N ALA A 274 -6.21 -21.52 7.17
CA ALA A 274 -6.16 -21.17 5.76
C ALA A 274 -7.44 -20.44 5.30
N ALA A 275 -8.62 -20.92 5.69
CA ALA A 275 -9.89 -20.27 5.32
C ALA A 275 -10.03 -18.88 5.96
N ALA A 276 -9.61 -18.72 7.21
CA ALA A 276 -9.66 -17.42 7.88
C ALA A 276 -8.67 -16.43 7.23
N LEU A 277 -7.44 -16.86 6.96
CA LEU A 277 -6.43 -16.02 6.30
C LEU A 277 -6.86 -15.65 4.87
N GLU A 278 -7.41 -16.59 4.10
CA GLU A 278 -7.89 -16.32 2.73
C GLU A 278 -8.94 -15.22 2.72
N VAL A 279 -9.94 -15.28 3.61
CA VAL A 279 -10.96 -14.23 3.73
C VAL A 279 -10.38 -12.89 4.18
N LEU A 280 -9.37 -12.89 5.05
CA LEU A 280 -8.72 -11.66 5.51
C LEU A 280 -7.85 -11.02 4.42
N VAL A 281 -7.16 -11.83 3.60
CA VAL A 281 -6.33 -11.37 2.49
C VAL A 281 -7.21 -10.97 1.31
N HIS A 282 -8.31 -11.68 1.04
CA HIS A 282 -9.22 -11.45 -0.06
C HIS A 282 -10.67 -11.34 0.44
N PRO A 283 -11.01 -10.23 1.13
CA PRO A 283 -12.36 -10.02 1.68
C PRO A 283 -13.42 -10.03 0.56
N PRO A 284 -14.51 -10.80 0.70
CA PRO A 284 -15.59 -10.78 -0.28
C PRO A 284 -16.15 -9.36 -0.46
N ALA A 285 -16.35 -8.93 -1.70
CA ALA A 285 -16.81 -7.56 -2.00
C ALA A 285 -18.11 -7.20 -1.29
N ALA A 286 -19.01 -8.17 -1.08
CA ALA A 286 -20.26 -7.99 -0.35
C ALA A 286 -20.09 -7.66 1.14
N CYS A 287 -18.92 -7.92 1.73
CA CYS A 287 -18.61 -7.56 3.12
C CYS A 287 -18.11 -6.13 3.26
N LEU A 288 -17.53 -5.57 2.20
CA LEU A 288 -16.99 -4.23 2.24
C LEU A 288 -18.13 -3.19 2.16
N PRO A 289 -18.02 -2.06 2.88
CA PRO A 289 -18.97 -0.96 2.73
C PRO A 289 -19.02 -0.48 1.28
N PRO A 290 -20.13 0.12 0.81
CA PRO A 290 -20.36 0.38 -0.62
C PRO A 290 -19.41 1.41 -1.25
N ASN A 291 -18.68 2.18 -0.45
CA ASN A 291 -17.71 3.16 -0.92
C ASN A 291 -16.59 3.37 0.11
N PRO A 292 -15.43 3.91 -0.31
CA PRO A 292 -14.28 4.09 0.56
C PRO A 292 -14.52 5.04 1.74
N GLU A 293 -15.39 6.04 1.63
CA GLU A 293 -15.61 7.00 2.71
C GLU A 293 -16.35 6.37 3.91
N VAL A 294 -17.31 5.47 3.64
CA VAL A 294 -17.96 4.69 4.69
C VAL A 294 -16.96 3.74 5.35
N PHE A 295 -16.08 3.12 4.56
CA PHE A 295 -15.02 2.26 5.08
C PHE A 295 -14.00 3.02 5.94
N ILE A 296 -13.59 4.22 5.53
CA ILE A 296 -12.71 5.10 6.31
C ILE A 296 -13.39 5.54 7.62
N THR A 297 -14.68 5.87 7.57
CA THR A 297 -15.47 6.22 8.76
C THR A 297 -15.50 5.05 9.75
N LEU A 298 -15.75 3.83 9.26
CA LEU A 298 -15.67 2.62 10.07
C LEU A 298 -14.27 2.45 10.68
N ALA A 299 -13.21 2.55 9.89
CA ALA A 299 -11.84 2.44 10.36
C ALA A 299 -11.51 3.46 11.48
N ASN A 300 -11.97 4.70 11.33
CA ASN A 300 -11.76 5.76 12.32
C ASN A 300 -12.60 5.59 13.60
N SER A 301 -13.59 4.70 13.61
CA SER A 301 -14.42 4.42 14.78
C SER A 301 -13.73 3.52 15.82
N PHE A 302 -12.70 2.77 15.43
CA PHE A 302 -12.01 1.86 16.33
C PHE A 302 -11.16 2.59 17.37
N LYS A 303 -11.15 2.05 18.59
CA LYS A 303 -10.40 2.61 19.72
C LYS A 303 -8.92 2.27 19.60
N LEU A 304 -8.20 3.08 18.81
CA LEU A 304 -6.76 2.96 18.64
C LEU A 304 -6.13 4.34 18.45
N LYS A 305 -5.64 4.92 19.55
CA LYS A 305 -4.98 6.24 19.52
C LYS A 305 -3.54 6.10 19.03
N ASP A 306 -3.14 6.99 18.13
CA ASP A 306 -1.80 6.99 17.52
C ASP A 306 -0.67 7.05 18.56
N ASP A 307 -0.85 7.85 19.62
CA ASP A 307 0.15 7.98 20.68
C ASP A 307 0.28 6.70 21.52
N ASP A 308 -0.81 5.97 21.72
CA ASP A 308 -0.78 4.70 22.45
C ASP A 308 -0.08 3.63 21.62
N VAL A 309 -0.37 3.56 20.31
CA VAL A 309 0.36 2.68 19.36
C VAL A 309 1.85 2.99 19.39
N ARG A 310 2.23 4.27 19.28
CA ARG A 310 3.63 4.70 19.28
C ARG A 310 4.34 4.30 20.58
N LYS A 311 3.73 4.57 21.74
CA LYS A 311 4.30 4.22 23.05
C LYS A 311 4.44 2.72 23.23
N GLN A 312 3.41 1.94 22.86
CA GLN A 312 3.45 0.49 22.97
C GLN A 312 4.48 -0.12 22.02
N ARG A 313 4.62 0.40 20.80
CA ARG A 313 5.64 -0.02 19.84
C ARG A 313 7.05 0.12 20.43
N ILE A 314 7.40 1.30 20.93
CA ILE A 314 8.71 1.56 21.54
C ILE A 314 9.00 0.57 22.68
N LYS A 315 7.98 0.29 23.53
CA LYS A 315 8.11 -0.66 24.63
C LYS A 315 8.36 -2.08 24.13
N MET A 316 7.63 -2.54 23.12
CA MET A 316 7.77 -3.88 22.55
C MET A 316 9.10 -4.05 21.82
N GLU A 317 9.53 -3.08 21.02
CA GLU A 317 10.84 -3.10 20.36
C GLU A 317 11.99 -3.20 21.36
N ALA A 318 11.92 -2.47 22.48
CA ALA A 318 12.90 -2.56 23.55
C ALA A 318 12.91 -3.96 24.21
N GLN A 319 11.74 -4.59 24.36
CA GLN A 319 11.63 -5.94 24.91
C GLN A 319 12.25 -6.98 23.98
N VAL A 320 11.95 -6.92 22.68
CA VAL A 320 12.50 -7.84 21.68
C VAL A 320 14.03 -7.71 21.63
N LYS A 321 14.56 -6.48 21.57
CA LYS A 321 16.02 -6.24 21.58
C LYS A 321 16.71 -6.87 22.80
N ARG A 322 16.11 -6.76 23.99
CA ARG A 322 16.64 -7.40 25.21
C ARG A 322 16.64 -8.93 25.12
N GLN A 323 15.56 -9.52 24.61
CA GLN A 323 15.46 -10.98 24.46
C GLN A 323 16.48 -11.53 23.45
N THR A 324 16.69 -10.83 22.34
CA THR A 324 17.70 -11.20 21.33
C THR A 324 19.12 -11.13 21.91
N GLN A 325 19.44 -10.09 22.69
CA GLN A 325 20.76 -9.96 23.35
C GLN A 325 21.02 -11.04 24.39
N ILE A 326 20.01 -11.42 25.18
CA ILE A 326 20.15 -12.50 26.18
C ILE A 326 20.43 -13.84 25.49
N ARG A 327 19.73 -14.16 24.39
CA ARG A 327 19.97 -15.40 23.62
C ARG A 327 21.38 -15.48 23.02
N THR A 328 21.92 -14.36 22.55
CA THR A 328 23.30 -14.33 22.00
C THR A 328 24.38 -14.53 23.06
N VAL A 329 24.13 -14.14 24.32
CA VAL A 329 25.09 -14.31 25.42
C VAL A 329 25.03 -15.72 26.03
N SER A 330 23.88 -16.41 25.95
CA SER A 330 23.67 -17.73 26.54
C SER A 330 24.12 -18.91 25.68
N THR A 331 24.82 -18.69 24.56
CA THR A 331 25.36 -19.79 23.72
C THR A 331 26.88 -19.94 23.98
N PRO A 332 27.32 -20.74 24.97
CA PRO A 332 28.74 -21.02 25.15
C PRO A 332 29.23 -21.90 23.99
N GLY A 333 30.25 -21.43 23.27
CA GLY A 333 30.92 -22.21 22.25
C GLY A 333 31.45 -23.52 22.83
N ALA A 334 31.05 -24.64 22.22
CA ALA A 334 31.67 -25.93 22.51
C ALA A 334 33.15 -25.85 22.11
N PRO A 335 34.10 -26.20 23.01
CA PRO A 335 35.51 -26.22 22.65
C PRO A 335 35.74 -27.33 21.62
N ILE A 336 36.20 -26.94 20.43
CA ILE A 336 36.69 -27.86 19.40
C ILE A 336 37.89 -28.59 20.00
N SER A 337 37.69 -29.84 20.39
CA SER A 337 38.76 -30.73 20.83
C SER A 337 39.49 -31.23 19.59
N LEU A 338 40.69 -30.70 19.33
CA LEU A 338 41.59 -31.24 18.30
C LEU A 338 42.10 -32.62 18.76
N PRO A 339 42.09 -33.65 17.89
CA PRO A 339 42.71 -34.93 18.22
C PRO A 339 44.23 -34.75 18.29
N LYS A 340 44.84 -35.18 19.40
CA LYS A 340 46.30 -35.28 19.52
C LYS A 340 46.78 -36.41 18.60
N ALA A 341 47.75 -36.08 17.75
CA ALA A 341 48.53 -37.02 16.95
C ALA A 341 49.58 -37.73 17.81
#